data_AF-A0A2V9QPU8-F1
#
_entry.id   AF-A0A2V9QPU8-F1
#
_cell.length_a   1.000
_cell.length_b   1.000
_cell.length_c   1.000
_cell.angle_alpha   90.00
_cell.angle_beta   90.00
_cell.angle_gamma   90.00
#
_symmetry.space_group_name_H-M   'P 1'
#
loop_
_entity.id
_entity.type
_entity.pdbx_description
1 polymer ?
#
loop_
_entity_poly.entity_id
_entity_poly.type
_entity_poly.pdbx_seq_one_letter_code
_entity_poly.pdbx_strand_id
1 'polypeptide(L)'
;MKTHELLCQEYVLQTENVTYTIRPKDEKHPVLLPIGEVAQFRLDKDKLRLRIEDMDDKEREYEVIAMTPNDATASSSSSATPKLAQR
;
A
#
# COMPACT_ATOMS: atom_id res chain seq x y z
N MET A 1 12.57 27.52 -15.71
CA MET A 1 11.60 26.42 -15.62
C MET A 1 12.22 25.36 -14.73
N LYS A 2 11.80 25.23 -13.47
CA LYS A 2 12.30 24.16 -12.59
C LYS A 2 11.50 22.91 -12.95
N THR A 3 12.13 21.99 -13.68
CA THR A 3 11.65 20.62 -13.81
C THR A 3 11.60 20.04 -12.41
N HIS A 4 10.42 20.04 -11.79
CA HIS A 4 10.17 19.11 -10.70
C HIS A 4 10.11 17.73 -11.38
N GLU A 5 11.26 17.07 -11.47
CA GLU A 5 11.29 15.62 -11.64
C GLU A 5 10.62 15.04 -10.39
N LEU A 6 9.30 14.91 -10.45
CA LEU A 6 8.51 14.21 -9.46
C LEU A 6 8.95 12.75 -9.56
N LEU A 7 9.98 12.39 -8.80
CA LEU A 7 10.28 11.02 -8.47
C LEU A 7 8.98 10.46 -7.89
N CYS A 8 8.29 9.60 -8.62
CA CYS A 8 7.11 8.91 -8.11
C CYS A 8 7.57 8.08 -6.91
N GLN A 9 7.44 8.63 -5.71
CA GLN A 9 7.81 7.96 -4.46
C GLN A 9 6.71 6.96 -4.11
N GLU A 10 6.68 5.87 -4.86
CA GLU A 10 5.81 4.72 -4.60
C GLU A 10 6.53 3.76 -3.65
N TYR A 11 5.83 3.32 -2.60
CA TYR A 11 6.34 2.38 -1.62
C TYR A 11 5.49 1.12 -1.58
N VAL A 12 6.13 0.02 -1.22
CA VAL A 12 5.47 -1.25 -0.98
C VAL A 12 5.45 -1.51 0.52
N LEU A 13 4.24 -1.58 1.08
CA LEU A 13 4.01 -2.02 2.44
C LEU A 13 3.51 -3.46 2.41
N GLN A 14 4.38 -4.39 2.79
CA GLN A 14 4.07 -5.82 2.80
C GLN A 14 3.55 -6.23 4.18
N THR A 15 2.38 -6.86 4.20
CA THR A 15 1.85 -7.56 5.38
C THR A 15 1.85 -9.07 5.13
N GLU A 16 1.41 -9.85 6.12
CA GLU A 16 1.29 -11.31 5.97
C GLU A 16 0.37 -11.69 4.80
N ASN A 17 -0.77 -11.00 4.66
CA ASN A 17 -1.85 -11.41 3.76
C ASN A 17 -1.97 -10.52 2.51
N VAL A 18 -1.55 -9.26 2.60
CA VAL A 18 -1.75 -8.26 1.54
C VAL A 18 -0.49 -7.41 1.37
N THR A 19 -0.13 -7.17 0.12
CA THR A 19 0.86 -6.18 -0.28
C THR A 19 0.14 -4.91 -0.73
N TYR A 20 0.45 -3.79 -0.07
CA TYR A 20 -0.11 -2.48 -0.38
C TYR A 20 0.91 -1.65 -1.16
N THR A 21 0.50 -1.09 -2.29
CA THR A 21 1.25 -0.08 -3.01
C THR A 21 0.73 1.29 -2.57
N ILE A 22 1.60 2.13 -2.01
CA ILE A 22 1.22 3.40 -1.40
C ILE A 22 2.06 4.57 -1.91
N ARG A 23 1.48 5.78 -1.91
CA ARG A 23 2.20 7.03 -2.19
C ARG A 23 1.98 8.07 -1.10
N PRO A 24 3.00 8.90 -0.78
CA PRO A 24 2.82 10.05 0.09
C PRO A 24 1.75 10.98 -0.48
N LYS A 25 0.84 11.44 0.37
CA LYS A 25 -0.12 12.47 -0.01
C LYS A 25 0.46 13.87 0.03
N ASP A 26 1.41 14.11 0.93
CA ASP A 26 2.08 15.41 1.06
C ASP A 26 3.26 15.50 0.09
N GLU A 27 3.05 16.19 -1.03
CA GLU A 27 4.09 16.44 -2.04
C GLU A 27 5.06 17.57 -1.64
N LYS A 28 4.77 18.30 -0.55
CA LYS A 28 5.58 19.44 -0.10
C LYS A 28 6.75 19.02 0.78
N HIS A 29 6.58 17.97 1.58
CA HIS A 29 7.64 17.37 2.39
C HIS A 29 7.62 15.84 2.21
N PRO A 30 7.93 15.33 1.01
CA PRO A 30 7.98 13.90 0.78
C PRO A 30 9.21 13.35 1.50
N VAL A 31 9.02 12.95 2.75
CA VAL A 31 10.04 12.25 3.52
C VAL A 31 10.10 10.82 3.00
N LEU A 32 11.29 10.41 2.62
CA LEU A 32 11.54 9.06 2.16
C LEU A 32 11.24 8.07 3.30
N LEU A 33 10.39 7.08 3.03
CA LEU A 33 10.23 5.98 3.97
C LEU A 33 11.52 5.15 3.96
N PRO A 34 12.07 4.82 5.13
CA PRO A 34 13.19 3.92 5.21
C PRO A 34 12.76 2.54 4.72
N ILE A 35 13.64 1.90 3.95
CA ILE A 35 13.38 0.61 3.30
C ILE A 35 13.81 -0.51 4.24
N GLY A 36 12.97 -1.53 4.38
CA GLY A 36 13.26 -2.72 5.21
C GLY A 36 12.92 -2.56 6.70
N GLU A 37 12.37 -1.42 7.09
CA GLU A 37 11.91 -1.15 8.45
C GLU A 37 10.49 -1.69 8.70
N VAL A 38 10.20 -2.02 9.97
CA VAL A 38 8.85 -2.37 10.41
C VAL A 38 8.07 -1.10 10.74
N ALA A 39 6.84 -1.02 10.27
CA ALA A 39 5.97 0.11 10.52
C ALA A 39 4.61 -0.37 11.04
N GLN A 40 4.03 0.42 11.94
CA GLN A 40 2.64 0.26 12.35
C GLN A 40 1.76 1.12 11.46
N PHE A 41 0.62 0.59 11.04
CA PHE A 41 -0.28 1.34 10.18
C PHE A 41 -1.74 1.08 10.50
N ARG A 42 -2.59 2.04 10.10
CA ARG A 42 -4.04 1.91 10.13
C ARG A 42 -4.63 2.38 8.81
N LEU A 43 -5.66 1.68 8.36
CA LEU A 43 -6.46 2.08 7.20
C LEU A 43 -7.68 2.88 7.68
N ASP A 44 -7.84 4.10 7.16
CA ASP A 44 -9.02 4.94 7.32
C ASP A 44 -9.59 5.23 5.93
N LYS A 45 -10.59 4.42 5.52
CA LYS A 45 -11.18 4.44 4.18
C LYS A 45 -10.14 4.22 3.08
N ASP A 46 -9.86 5.24 2.28
CA ASP A 46 -8.88 5.27 1.18
C ASP A 46 -7.46 5.67 1.64
N LYS A 47 -7.30 6.01 2.92
CA LYS A 47 -6.05 6.55 3.48
C LYS A 47 -5.36 5.52 4.34
N LEU A 48 -4.04 5.45 4.21
CA LEU A 48 -3.17 4.67 5.06
C LEU A 48 -2.37 5.61 5.96
N ARG A 49 -2.55 5.47 7.28
CA ARG A 49 -1.82 6.24 8.29
C ARG A 49 -0.68 5.39 8.81
N LEU A 50 0.55 5.73 8.44
CA LEU A 50 1.77 4.97 8.76
C LEU A 50 2.57 5.67 9.87
N ARG A 51 3.07 4.89 10.84
CA ARG A 51 4.00 5.32 11.88
C ARG A 51 5.19 4.36 11.92
N ILE A 52 6.39 4.91 11.96
CA ILE A 52 7.65 4.18 12.13
C ILE A 52 8.22 4.55 13.49
N GLU A 53 8.51 3.55 14.32
CA GLU A 53 8.98 3.75 15.69
C GLU A 53 10.39 4.36 15.75
N ASP A 54 11.27 4.05 14.80
CA ASP A 54 12.69 4.48 14.83
C ASP A 54 12.95 5.89 14.25
N MET A 55 11.97 6.52 13.59
CA MET A 55 12.18 7.83 12.93
C MET A 55 11.86 9.05 13.80
N ASP A 56 10.56 9.31 13.99
CA ASP A 56 10.04 10.59 14.52
C ASP A 56 8.75 10.41 15.34
N ASP A 57 8.23 9.17 15.45
CA ASP A 57 6.89 8.85 15.97
C ASP A 57 5.71 9.56 15.27
N LYS A 58 5.99 10.31 14.20
CA LYS A 58 4.99 11.05 13.44
C LYS A 58 4.19 10.10 12.56
N GLU A 59 2.86 10.23 12.65
CA GLU A 59 1.93 9.57 11.75
C GLU A 59 1.87 10.33 10.42
N ARG A 60 2.01 9.59 9.31
CA ARG A 60 2.06 10.12 7.95
C ARG A 60 0.91 9.54 7.13
N GLU A 61 0.27 10.38 6.32
CA GLU A 61 -0.87 9.97 5.48
C GLU A 61 -0.38 9.58 4.07
N TYR A 62 -0.74 8.37 3.66
CA TYR A 62 -0.49 7.80 2.36
C TYR A 62 -1.81 7.48 1.66
N GLU A 63 -1.81 7.54 0.35
CA GLU A 63 -2.90 7.03 -0.50
C GLU A 63 -2.57 5.61 -0.96
N VAL A 64 -3.55 4.72 -0.92
CA VAL A 64 -3.41 3.35 -1.42
C VAL A 64 -3.69 3.33 -2.91
N ILE A 65 -2.68 2.94 -3.71
CA ILE A 65 -2.77 2.83 -5.17
C ILE A 65 -3.26 1.44 -5.56
N ALA A 66 -2.73 0.40 -4.90
CA ALA A 66 -3.09 -0.98 -5.18
C ALA A 66 -3.03 -1.84 -3.91
N MET A 67 -3.83 -2.91 -3.92
CA MET A 67 -3.83 -3.95 -2.91
C MET A 67 -3.77 -5.30 -3.60
N THR A 68 -2.69 -6.04 -3.35
CA THR A 68 -2.48 -7.37 -3.93
C THR A 68 -2.48 -8.41 -2.81
N PRO A 69 -3.44 -9.35 -2.76
CA PRO A 69 -3.39 -10.44 -1.79
C PRO A 69 -2.17 -11.34 -2.07
N ASN A 70 -1.47 -11.75 -1.03
CA ASN A 70 -0.36 -12.68 -1.15
C ASN A 70 -0.92 -14.08 -1.46
N ASP A 71 -0.42 -14.72 -2.52
CA ASP A 71 -0.93 -15.97 -3.12
C ASP A 71 -1.19 -17.12 -2.12
N ALA A 72 -0.50 -17.13 -0.97
CA ALA A 72 -0.72 -18.08 0.12
C ALA A 72 -2.17 -18.06 0.67
N THR A 73 -2.91 -16.96 0.51
CA THR A 73 -4.31 -16.82 0.96
C THR A 73 -5.32 -16.66 -0.18
N ALA A 74 -4.87 -16.45 -1.42
CA ALA A 74 -5.74 -16.34 -2.60
C ALA A 74 -6.42 -17.66 -2.99
N SER A 75 -5.95 -18.79 -2.44
CA SER A 75 -6.53 -20.12 -2.67
C SER A 75 -7.92 -20.32 -2.07
N SER A 76 -8.47 -19.37 -1.30
CA SER A 76 -9.81 -19.46 -0.70
C SER A 76 -10.91 -18.63 -1.36
N SER A 77 -10.63 -17.87 -2.42
CA SER A 77 -11.69 -17.19 -3.19
C SER A 77 -11.86 -17.84 -4.57
N SER A 78 -12.34 -19.08 -4.57
CA SER A 78 -12.83 -19.76 -5.75
C SER A 78 -14.09 -19.07 -6.28
N SER A 79 -13.95 -18.18 -7.27
CA SER A 79 -15.04 -17.84 -8.17
C SER A 79 -15.22 -18.97 -9.20
N ALA A 80 -15.70 -20.12 -8.72
CA ALA A 80 -16.21 -21.18 -9.59
C ALA A 80 -17.59 -20.75 -10.11
N THR A 81 -17.66 -20.29 -11.36
CA THR A 81 -18.93 -20.20 -12.08
C THR A 81 -19.29 -21.60 -12.62
N PRO A 82 -20.44 -22.20 -12.25
CA PRO A 82 -20.87 -23.43 -12.89
C PRO A 82 -21.29 -23.16 -14.33
N LYS A 83 -20.64 -23.84 -15.27
CA LYS A 83 -20.96 -23.87 -16.70
C LYS A 83 -22.33 -24.51 -16.92
N LEU A 84 -23.36 -23.71 -17.24
CA LEU A 84 -24.65 -24.26 -17.68
C LEU A 84 -24.57 -24.56 -19.18
N ALA A 85 -24.48 -25.85 -19.51
CA ALA A 85 -24.69 -26.35 -20.86
C ALA A 85 -26.14 -26.07 -21.29
N GLN A 86 -26.31 -25.29 -22.34
CA GLN A 86 -27.61 -25.08 -22.99
C GLN A 86 -27.89 -26.26 -23.94
N ARG A 87 -29.06 -26.87 -23.77
CA ARG A 87 -29.63 -27.96 -24.58
C ARG A 87 -30.12 -27.46 -25.94
#